data_AF-A0A3C0CJ83-F1
#
_entry.id   AF-A0A3C0CJ83-F1
#
_cell.length_a   1.000
_cell.length_b   1.000
_cell.length_c   1.000
_cell.angle_alpha   90.00
_cell.angle_beta   90.00
_cell.angle_gamma   90.00
#
_symmetry.space_group_name_H-M   'P 1'
#
loop_
_entity.id
_entity.type
_entity.pdbx_description
1 polymer ?
#
loop_
_entity_poly.entity_id
_entity_poly.type
_entity_poly.pdbx_seq_one_letter_code
_entity_poly.pdbx_strand_id
1 'polypeptide(L)' 'MQSFITRLKNSDNTYRELFVRYPNNPILTAKDWPYAANTVFNPAATDFNGKTLLLARVEDRRGFSH' A
#
# COMPACT_ATOMS: atom_id res chain seq x y z
N MET A 1 -20.19 -28.12 7.22
CA MET A 1 -19.54 -26.83 7.54
C MET A 1 -19.61 -25.99 6.27
N GLN A 2 -20.36 -24.90 6.26
CA GLN A 2 -20.54 -24.11 5.03
C GLN A 2 -19.29 -23.25 4.84
N SER A 3 -18.56 -23.47 3.74
CA SER A 3 -17.39 -22.66 3.40
C SER A 3 -17.84 -21.29 2.87
N PHE A 4 -17.10 -20.25 3.22
CA PHE A 4 -17.31 -18.93 2.62
C PHE A 4 -16.98 -18.98 1.13
N ILE A 5 -17.92 -18.57 0.28
CA ILE A 5 -17.73 -18.43 -1.17
C ILE A 5 -17.77 -16.94 -1.50
N THR A 6 -16.63 -16.38 -1.88
CA THR A 6 -16.57 -14.98 -2.36
C THR A 6 -17.23 -14.83 -3.72
N ARG A 7 -18.07 -13.81 -3.87
CA ARG A 7 -18.67 -13.42 -5.17
C ARG A 7 -17.74 -12.56 -6.04
N LEU A 8 -16.54 -12.28 -5.54
CA LEU A 8 -15.57 -11.40 -6.20
C LEU A 8 -14.59 -12.15 -7.10
N LYS A 9 -14.55 -13.49 -7.04
CA LYS A 9 -13.60 -14.28 -7.83
C LYS A 9 -14.06 -14.36 -9.29
N ASN A 10 -13.18 -13.98 -10.21
CA ASN A 10 -13.36 -14.14 -11.64
C ASN A 10 -12.93 -15.55 -12.10
N SER A 11 -13.27 -15.92 -13.33
CA SER A 11 -12.93 -17.24 -13.91
C SER A 11 -11.43 -17.45 -14.14
N ASP A 12 -10.66 -16.37 -14.27
CA ASP A 12 -9.22 -16.34 -14.55
C ASP A 12 -8.35 -16.24 -13.27
N ASN A 13 -8.90 -16.62 -12.12
CA ASN A 13 -8.25 -16.53 -10.80
C ASN A 13 -7.89 -15.10 -10.35
N THR A 14 -8.47 -14.08 -10.99
CA THR A 14 -8.42 -12.69 -10.52
C THR A 14 -9.62 -12.38 -9.61
N TYR A 15 -9.59 -11.21 -8.98
CA TYR A 15 -10.70 -10.69 -8.18
C TYR A 15 -11.21 -9.40 -8.80
N ARG A 16 -12.53 -9.21 -8.80
CA ARG A 16 -13.16 -7.95 -9.18
C ARG A 16 -12.66 -6.83 -8.25
N GLU A 17 -12.02 -5.81 -8.81
CA GLU A 17 -11.69 -4.59 -8.06
C GLU A 17 -12.98 -3.91 -7.57
N LEU A 18 -13.06 -3.71 -6.25
CA LEU A 18 -14.18 -3.00 -5.62
C LEU A 18 -13.91 -1.51 -5.47
N PHE A 19 -12.64 -1.14 -5.32
CA PHE A 19 -12.19 0.22 -5.10
C PHE A 19 -11.28 0.62 -6.24
N VAL A 20 -11.63 1.72 -6.90
CA VAL A 20 -10.76 2.36 -7.89
C VAL A 20 -9.93 3.39 -7.14
N ARG A 21 -8.60 3.32 -7.29
CA ARG A 21 -7.71 4.32 -6.70
C ARG A 21 -8.04 5.70 -7.29
N TYR A 22 -8.20 6.69 -6.43
CA TYR A 22 -8.28 8.09 -6.88
C TYR A 22 -6.96 8.46 -7.59
N PRO A 23 -6.98 8.95 -8.85
CA PRO A 23 -5.75 9.18 -9.62
C PRO A 23 -4.72 10.05 -8.90
N ASN A 24 -5.18 11.05 -8.14
CA ASN A 24 -4.32 11.97 -7.40
C ASN A 24 -3.91 11.46 -6.01
N ASN A 25 -4.23 10.23 -5.62
CA ASN A 25 -3.68 9.62 -4.41
C ASN A 25 -2.24 9.15 -4.72
N PRO A 26 -1.19 9.83 -4.20
CA PRO A 26 0.19 9.54 -4.59
C PRO A 26 0.59 8.12 -4.19
N ILE A 27 1.25 7.41 -5.11
CA ILE A 27 1.92 6.14 -4.80
C ILE A 27 3.36 6.48 -4.53
N LEU A 28 3.76 6.38 -3.27
CA LEU A 28 5.17 6.46 -2.88
C LEU A 28 5.87 5.16 -3.24
N THR A 29 7.01 5.27 -3.89
CA THR A 29 7.81 4.17 -4.42
C THR A 29 9.22 4.25 -3.88
N ALA A 30 10.01 3.16 -3.98
CA ALA A 30 11.41 3.18 -3.56
C ALA A 30 12.26 4.28 -4.23
N LYS A 31 11.85 4.80 -5.40
CA LYS A 31 12.54 5.90 -6.11
C LYS A 31 12.40 7.26 -5.44
N ASP A 32 11.40 7.41 -4.56
CA ASP A 32 11.10 8.68 -3.90
C ASP A 32 11.96 8.90 -2.63
N TRP A 33 12.80 7.91 -2.26
CA TRP A 33 13.67 7.99 -1.10
C TRP A 33 15.09 8.43 -1.46
N PRO A 34 15.76 9.19 -0.58
CA PRO A 34 17.13 9.65 -0.80
C PRO A 34 18.17 8.53 -0.57
N TYR A 35 17.73 7.29 -0.38
CA TYR A 35 18.58 6.12 -0.16
C TYR A 35 17.99 4.87 -0.80
N ALA A 36 18.82 3.83 -0.90
CA ALA A 36 18.42 2.56 -1.48
C ALA A 36 17.39 1.82 -0.61
N ALA A 37 16.15 1.75 -1.09
CA ALA A 37 15.10 0.93 -0.54
C ALA A 37 14.75 -0.24 -1.47
N ASN A 38 14.27 -1.34 -0.91
CA ASN A 38 13.63 -2.42 -1.68
C ASN A 38 12.21 -2.03 -2.05
N THR A 39 11.43 -1.60 -1.05
CA THR A 39 10.01 -1.32 -1.21
C THR A 39 9.51 -0.35 -0.14
N VAL A 40 8.40 0.32 -0.43
CA VAL A 40 7.65 1.18 0.49
C VAL A 40 6.22 0.68 0.49
N PHE A 41 5.66 0.44 1.67
CA PHE A 41 4.33 -0.15 1.78
C PHE A 41 3.68 0.18 3.14
N ASN A 42 2.38 -0.09 3.27
CA ASN A 42 1.60 0.10 4.50
C ASN A 42 1.79 1.47 5.19
N PRO A 43 1.66 2.60 4.47
CA PRO A 43 1.78 3.91 5.11
C PRO A 43 0.60 4.17 6.05
N ALA A 44 0.86 4.88 7.13
CA ALA A 44 -0.16 5.53 7.94
C ALA A 44 -0.21 7.02 7.62
N ALA A 45 -1.40 7.61 7.69
CA ALA A 45 -1.62 9.05 7.51
C ALA A 45 -2.45 9.59 8.67
N THR A 46 -2.05 10.75 9.20
CA THR A 46 -2.82 11.48 10.22
C THR A 46 -2.71 12.99 9.99
N ASP A 47 -3.68 13.75 10.50
CA ASP A 47 -3.50 15.17 10.73
C ASP A 47 -2.53 15.39 11.92
N PHE A 48 -1.62 16.33 11.77
CA PHE A 48 -0.69 16.75 12.81
C PHE A 48 -0.30 18.22 12.57
N ASN A 49 -0.65 19.10 13.51
CA ASN A 49 -0.35 20.54 13.46
C ASN A 49 -0.77 21.21 12.13
N GLY A 50 -1.96 20.89 11.62
CA GLY A 50 -2.50 21.46 10.38
C GLY A 50 -1.82 20.96 9.10
N LYS A 51 -1.10 19.85 9.19
CA LYS A 51 -0.47 19.17 8.05
C LYS A 51 -0.80 17.68 8.09
N THR A 52 -0.75 17.04 6.94
CA THR A 52 -0.77 15.58 6.87
C THR A 52 0.62 15.04 7.19
N LEU A 53 0.73 14.26 8.28
CA LEU A 53 1.90 13.46 8.59
C LEU A 53 1.72 12.07 7.99
N LEU A 54 2.69 11.65 7.17
CA LEU A 54 2.78 10.30 6.63
C LEU A 54 3.88 9.53 7.36
N LEU A 55 3.52 8.38 7.93
CA LEU A 55 4.47 7.41 8.42
C LEU A 55 4.57 6.29 7.41
N ALA A 56 5.61 6.32 6.58
CA ALA A 56 5.86 5.32 5.56
C ALA A 56 6.75 4.22 6.12
N ARG A 57 6.30 2.96 6.03
CA ARG A 57 7.15 1.81 6.30
C ARG A 57 8.00 1.53 5.08
N VAL A 58 9.31 1.50 5.27
CA VAL A 58 10.29 1.30 4.21
C VAL A 58 11.13 0.08 4.54
N GLU A 59 11.24 -0.86 3.60
CA GLU A 59 12.20 -1.96 3.72
C GLU A 59 13.49 -1.59 3.00
N ASP A 60 14.61 -1.66 3.71
CA ASP A 60 15.94 -1.46 3.14
C ASP A 60 16.45 -2.72 2.41
N ARG A 61 17.58 -2.59 1.70
CA ARG A 61 18.18 -3.71 0.95
C ARG A 61 18.79 -4.82 1.83
N ARG A 62 18.81 -4.63 3.15
CA ARG A 62 19.25 -5.65 4.12
C ARG A 62 18.06 -6.43 4.67
N GLY A 63 16.83 -6.05 4.33
CA GLY A 63 15.59 -6.66 4.80
C GLY A 63 15.08 -6.09 6.13
N PHE A 64 15.61 -4.95 6.59
CA PHE A 64 15.09 -4.27 7.77
C PHE A 64 14.03 -3.24 7.38
N SER A 65 12.94 -3.19 8.15
CA SER A 65 11.94 -2.12 8.02
C SER A 65 12.13 -1.05 9.11
N HIS A 66 11.86 0.21 8.76
CA HIS A 66 11.70 1.33 9.70
C HIS A 66 10.47 2.16 9.38
#